data_AF-A0A3D1JIN3-F1
#
_entry.id   AF-A0A3D1JIN3-F1
#
_cell.length_a   1.000
_cell.length_b   1.000
_cell.length_c   1.000
_cell.angle_alpha   90.00
_cell.angle_beta   90.00
_cell.angle_gamma   90.00
#
_symmetry.space_group_name_H-M   'P 1'
#
loop_
_entity.id
_entity.type
_entity.pdbx_description
1 polymer ?
#
loop_
_entity_poly.entity_id
_entity_poly.type
_entity_poly.pdbx_seq_one_letter_code
_entity_poly.pdbx_strand_id
1 'polypeptide(L)'
;MTSAEMHFPVQEGSKLVLRVAGDLYLLGGESSDLVVEGVDARHVHVQQEGNVCTLITDTDCRVTVPWNAGVRVERIGGDGIIAGLAGPAEVSHVGGDLALRQVEKADIAHVGGDLFLAEVGEAVAVRRVGGDLKGEVSGNLSVEMVGGDCVVCVSGGVRLRGGGDIDLGLKGASTEEVVVKSGGDIVLYLPTDFSGRLDLTSGGRDIVVDVQNQHRSMEQENAILTLGKGERLVRLKAGGDIRVVDEPMPSLELDDLLDRMEQEWKTAKPSGGEDGSWEDFAERIQRRAEEAARRAEERVRAAMERMERRGWHREHPAGMWGARVEGWEGEKRPPEPAQPPSPHAPVDASQAAPTTDVRPGQGTSGVSNEERMLVLKMLQEHKITVEEAEELLAALEGQID
;
A
#
# COMPACT_ATOMS: atom_id res chain seq x y z
N MET A 1 22.23 -26.21 28.03
CA MET A 1 23.01 -26.39 26.79
C MET A 1 22.79 -25.12 26.01
N THR A 2 23.87 -24.41 25.69
CA THR A 2 23.85 -23.11 25.02
C THR A 2 23.13 -23.21 23.68
N SER A 3 22.09 -22.40 23.48
CA SER A 3 21.47 -22.21 22.16
C SER A 3 22.56 -21.83 21.17
N ALA A 4 22.76 -22.66 20.15
CA ALA A 4 23.81 -22.45 19.16
C ALA A 4 23.29 -21.49 18.08
N GLU A 5 24.04 -20.42 17.84
CA GLU A 5 23.90 -19.60 16.63
C GLU A 5 24.69 -20.29 15.51
N MET A 6 24.04 -20.52 14.37
CA MET A 6 24.64 -21.21 13.22
C MET A 6 24.61 -20.29 12.00
N HIS A 7 25.78 -20.01 11.45
CA HIS A 7 25.94 -19.18 10.25
C HIS A 7 26.20 -20.06 9.03
N PHE A 8 25.43 -19.83 7.98
CA PHE A 8 25.59 -20.49 6.69
C PHE A 8 25.82 -19.40 5.63
N PRO A 9 26.97 -19.40 4.94
CA PRO A 9 27.24 -18.40 3.92
C PRO A 9 26.29 -18.56 2.74
N VAL A 10 25.61 -17.47 2.37
CA VAL A 10 24.68 -17.43 1.24
C VAL A 10 25.29 -16.58 0.14
N GLN A 11 25.23 -17.06 -1.10
CA GLN A 11 25.71 -16.29 -2.24
C GLN A 11 24.73 -15.16 -2.55
N GLU A 12 25.24 -14.01 -2.98
CA GLU A 12 24.40 -12.89 -3.39
C GLU A 12 23.45 -13.31 -4.51
N GLY A 13 22.16 -13.00 -4.36
CA GLY A 13 21.11 -13.42 -5.30
C GLY A 13 20.63 -14.87 -5.11
N SER A 14 21.05 -15.58 -4.06
CA SER A 14 20.51 -16.92 -3.75
C SER A 14 19.03 -16.87 -3.44
N LYS A 15 18.31 -17.91 -3.89
CA LYS A 15 16.95 -18.18 -3.43
C LYS A 15 17.01 -19.02 -2.15
N LEU A 16 16.44 -18.50 -1.08
CA LEU A 16 16.36 -19.21 0.19
C LEU A 16 15.07 -20.00 0.25
N VAL A 17 15.15 -21.28 0.57
CA VAL A 17 14.00 -22.18 0.69
C VAL A 17 13.92 -22.67 2.13
N LEU A 18 12.80 -22.44 2.81
CA LEU A 18 12.61 -22.84 4.20
C LEU A 18 11.48 -23.87 4.32
N ARG A 19 11.72 -24.91 5.12
CA ARG A 19 10.74 -25.89 5.57
C ARG A 19 10.82 -26.00 7.07
N VAL A 20 9.81 -25.50 7.78
CA VAL A 20 9.76 -25.48 9.24
C VAL A 20 8.54 -26.26 9.71
N ALA A 21 8.75 -27.25 10.58
CA ALA A 21 7.65 -28.07 11.10
C ALA A 21 6.93 -27.43 12.30
N GLY A 22 7.55 -26.48 12.98
CA GLY A 22 6.95 -25.68 14.05
C GLY A 22 6.69 -24.24 13.61
N ASP A 23 6.97 -23.30 14.51
CA ASP A 23 6.84 -21.85 14.29
C ASP A 23 8.08 -21.27 13.60
N LEU A 24 7.86 -20.28 12.73
CA LEU A 24 8.94 -19.61 12.00
C LEU A 24 8.97 -18.12 12.33
N TYR A 25 10.14 -17.64 12.75
CA TYR A 25 10.44 -16.22 12.87
C TYR A 25 11.56 -15.90 11.89
N LEU A 26 11.22 -15.18 10.82
CA LEU A 26 12.13 -14.85 9.75
C LEU A 26 12.34 -13.34 9.66
N LEU A 27 13.60 -12.92 9.69
CA LEU A 27 13.98 -11.52 9.57
C LEU A 27 14.91 -11.24 8.40
N GLY A 28 14.71 -10.11 7.75
CA GLY A 28 15.71 -9.51 6.87
C GLY A 28 16.76 -8.74 7.68
N GLY A 29 18.01 -9.15 7.55
CA GLY A 29 19.19 -8.52 8.16
C GLY A 29 20.18 -8.02 7.12
N GLU A 30 21.14 -7.21 7.56
CA GLU A 30 22.21 -6.67 6.70
C GLU A 30 23.32 -7.68 6.39
N SER A 31 23.33 -8.82 7.12
CA SER A 31 24.27 -9.90 6.89
C SER A 31 24.02 -10.58 5.53
N SER A 32 25.10 -11.00 4.87
CA SER A 32 25.05 -11.88 3.70
C SER A 32 24.78 -13.34 4.05
N ASP A 33 24.79 -13.68 5.33
CA ASP A 33 24.68 -15.05 5.80
C ASP A 33 23.24 -15.38 6.21
N LEU A 34 22.88 -16.65 6.05
CA LEU A 34 21.73 -17.25 6.71
C LEU A 34 22.14 -17.59 8.14
N VAL A 35 21.51 -16.95 9.11
CA VAL A 35 21.74 -17.19 10.54
C VAL A 35 20.56 -17.94 11.11
N VAL A 36 20.80 -19.07 11.76
CA VAL A 36 19.79 -19.87 12.44
C VAL A 36 20.08 -19.87 13.93
N GLU A 37 19.07 -19.55 14.73
CA GLU A 37 19.20 -19.37 16.18
C GLU A 37 18.15 -20.15 16.96
N GLY A 38 18.49 -20.51 18.21
CA GLY A 38 17.54 -21.10 19.15
C GLY A 38 17.19 -22.56 18.86
N VAL A 39 17.90 -23.20 17.93
CA VAL A 39 17.67 -24.60 17.54
C VAL A 39 18.94 -25.41 17.74
N ASP A 40 18.83 -26.62 18.27
CA ASP A 40 19.95 -27.56 18.34
C ASP A 40 20.33 -28.01 16.91
N ALA A 41 21.63 -28.02 16.61
CA ALA A 41 22.16 -28.36 15.29
C ALA A 41 21.67 -29.72 14.74
N ARG A 42 21.22 -30.65 15.58
CA ARG A 42 20.64 -31.93 15.15
C ARG A 42 19.30 -31.79 14.42
N HIS A 43 18.57 -30.73 14.72
CA HIS A 43 17.25 -30.41 14.19
C HIS A 43 17.33 -29.48 12.96
N VAL A 44 18.54 -29.00 12.61
CA VAL A 44 18.76 -28.09 11.47
C VAL A 44 19.53 -28.82 10.39
N HIS A 45 18.94 -28.87 9.19
CA HIS A 45 19.59 -29.38 7.99
C HIS A 45 19.62 -28.30 6.92
N VAL A 46 20.83 -27.89 6.54
CA VAL A 46 21.06 -26.91 5.47
C VAL A 46 21.71 -27.60 4.28
N GLN A 47 21.12 -27.42 3.11
CA GLN A 47 21.63 -27.94 1.84
C GLN A 47 21.80 -26.78 0.86
N GLN A 48 22.98 -26.68 0.26
CA GLN A 48 23.27 -25.66 -0.75
C GLN A 48 23.52 -26.34 -2.09
N GLU A 49 22.60 -26.13 -3.04
CA GLU A 49 22.69 -26.65 -4.41
C GLU A 49 22.73 -25.46 -5.37
N GLY A 50 23.93 -25.12 -5.85
CA GLY A 50 24.13 -23.95 -6.71
C GLY A 50 23.72 -22.66 -6.00
N ASN A 51 22.71 -21.98 -6.54
CA ASN A 51 22.19 -20.70 -6.03
C ASN A 51 20.95 -20.87 -5.12
N VAL A 52 20.67 -22.10 -4.67
CA VAL A 52 19.54 -22.38 -3.78
C VAL A 52 20.09 -22.89 -2.45
N CYS A 53 19.73 -22.22 -1.37
CA CYS A 53 20.02 -22.66 -0.01
C CYS A 53 18.72 -23.11 0.64
N THR A 54 18.63 -24.39 1.00
CA THR A 54 17.45 -24.99 1.60
C THR A 54 17.71 -25.25 3.08
N LEU A 55 16.92 -24.64 3.95
CA LEU A 55 16.87 -24.88 5.39
C LEU A 55 15.67 -25.77 5.72
N ILE A 56 15.92 -26.85 6.43
CA ILE A 56 14.89 -27.76 6.95
C ILE A 56 15.04 -27.86 8.46
N THR A 57 13.95 -27.61 9.17
CA THR A 57 13.86 -27.81 10.62
C THR A 57 12.60 -28.60 10.99
N ASP A 58 12.71 -29.48 11.98
CA ASP A 58 11.61 -30.25 12.55
C ASP A 58 11.06 -29.64 13.86
N THR A 59 11.57 -28.47 14.26
CA THR A 59 11.15 -27.67 15.40
C THR A 59 10.91 -26.22 14.99
N ASP A 60 10.47 -25.40 15.95
CA ASP A 60 10.44 -23.95 15.84
C ASP A 60 11.82 -23.41 15.49
N CYS A 61 11.88 -22.32 14.72
CA CYS A 61 13.13 -21.79 14.21
C CYS A 61 13.11 -20.27 14.11
N ARG A 62 14.24 -19.67 14.49
CA ARG A 62 14.53 -18.26 14.23
C ARG A 62 15.59 -18.15 13.16
N VAL A 63 15.31 -17.35 12.15
CA VAL A 63 16.14 -17.24 10.96
C VAL A 63 16.34 -15.78 10.59
N THR A 64 17.59 -15.36 10.47
CA THR A 64 17.95 -14.10 9.83
C THR A 64 18.48 -14.40 8.44
N VAL A 65 17.94 -13.73 7.44
CA VAL A 65 18.32 -13.83 6.04
C VAL A 65 18.80 -12.47 5.53
N PRO A 66 19.55 -12.39 4.42
CA PRO A 66 19.84 -11.10 3.80
C PRO A 66 18.54 -10.38 3.43
N TRP A 67 18.41 -9.11 3.82
CA TRP A 67 17.17 -8.32 3.69
C TRP A 67 16.66 -8.21 2.23
N ASN A 68 17.57 -8.29 1.25
CA ASN A 68 17.26 -8.24 -0.18
C ASN A 68 17.09 -9.63 -0.81
N ALA A 69 17.22 -10.72 -0.05
CA ALA A 69 17.11 -12.08 -0.59
C ALA A 69 15.66 -12.45 -0.92
N GLY A 70 15.49 -13.19 -2.02
CA GLY A 70 14.22 -13.84 -2.34
C GLY A 70 14.01 -15.06 -1.45
N VAL A 71 12.93 -15.05 -0.68
CA VAL A 71 12.62 -16.11 0.29
C VAL A 71 11.41 -16.90 -0.17
N ARG A 72 11.52 -18.23 -0.16
CA ARG A 72 10.42 -19.15 -0.34
C ARG A 72 10.25 -20.01 0.90
N VAL A 73 9.17 -19.80 1.62
CA VAL A 73 8.76 -20.66 2.74
C VAL A 73 7.78 -21.70 2.20
N GLU A 74 8.22 -22.94 2.10
CA GLU A 74 7.37 -24.01 1.59
C GLU A 74 6.37 -24.51 2.63
N ARG A 75 6.75 -24.46 3.91
CA ARG A 75 5.89 -24.88 5.01
C ARG A 75 6.29 -24.22 6.32
N ILE A 76 5.29 -23.78 7.07
CA ILE A 76 5.33 -23.47 8.49
C ILE A 76 4.26 -24.35 9.13
N GLY A 77 4.61 -25.14 10.15
CA GLY A 77 3.66 -26.07 10.76
C GLY A 77 2.74 -25.42 11.79
N GLY A 78 3.25 -24.41 12.50
CA GLY A 78 2.46 -23.53 13.37
C GLY A 78 2.38 -22.12 12.77
N ASP A 79 2.83 -21.13 13.52
CA ASP A 79 2.69 -19.71 13.22
C ASP A 79 3.94 -19.13 12.55
N GLY A 80 3.74 -18.12 11.71
CA GLY A 80 4.80 -17.47 10.94
C GLY A 80 4.87 -15.97 11.18
N ILE A 81 6.07 -15.45 11.43
CA ILE A 81 6.38 -14.03 11.37
C ILE A 81 7.48 -13.81 10.34
N ILE A 82 7.25 -12.93 9.38
CA ILE A 82 8.23 -12.54 8.37
C ILE A 82 8.33 -11.03 8.39
N ALA A 83 9.52 -10.49 8.70
CA ALA A 83 9.71 -9.06 8.84
C ALA A 83 10.97 -8.51 8.18
N GLY A 84 10.88 -7.30 7.63
CA GLY A 84 12.03 -6.52 7.15
C GLY A 84 12.65 -7.06 5.85
N LEU A 85 11.84 -7.64 4.95
CA LEU A 85 12.30 -8.17 3.67
C LEU A 85 12.01 -7.19 2.53
N ALA A 86 13.05 -6.69 1.88
CA ALA A 86 12.94 -6.00 0.61
C ALA A 86 12.87 -6.98 -0.59
N GLY A 87 13.40 -8.19 -0.43
CA GLY A 87 13.22 -9.26 -1.41
C GLY A 87 11.80 -9.83 -1.41
N PRO A 88 11.37 -10.51 -2.49
CA PRO A 88 10.05 -11.12 -2.55
C PRO A 88 9.94 -12.32 -1.59
N ALA A 89 8.79 -12.43 -0.91
CA ALA A 89 8.44 -13.56 -0.07
C ALA A 89 7.38 -14.44 -0.75
N GLU A 90 7.67 -15.73 -0.93
CA GLU A 90 6.74 -16.74 -1.43
C GLU A 90 6.40 -17.71 -0.27
N VAL A 91 5.17 -17.71 0.25
CA VAL A 91 4.76 -18.59 1.36
C VAL A 91 3.73 -19.59 0.86
N SER A 92 4.07 -20.88 0.86
CA SER A 92 3.21 -21.92 0.29
C SER A 92 2.14 -22.44 1.27
N HIS A 93 2.49 -22.61 2.54
CA HIS A 93 1.57 -23.13 3.54
C HIS A 93 1.98 -22.72 4.96
N VAL A 94 1.02 -22.17 5.70
CA VAL A 94 1.12 -21.89 7.14
C VAL A 94 -0.02 -22.63 7.84
N GLY A 95 0.33 -23.37 8.91
CA GLY A 95 -0.62 -24.18 9.68
C GLY A 95 -1.51 -23.34 10.60
N GLY A 96 -0.94 -22.33 11.25
CA GLY A 96 -1.64 -21.35 12.07
C GLY A 96 -1.67 -19.97 11.41
N ASP A 97 -1.25 -18.95 12.16
CA ASP A 97 -1.34 -17.53 11.79
C ASP A 97 -0.08 -17.04 11.05
N LEU A 98 -0.23 -16.01 10.23
CA LEU A 98 0.88 -15.38 9.52
C LEU A 98 0.87 -13.87 9.72
N ALA A 99 1.98 -13.33 10.21
CA ALA A 99 2.23 -11.90 10.26
C ALA A 99 3.35 -11.51 9.28
N LEU A 100 3.06 -10.55 8.40
CA LEU A 100 4.05 -9.92 7.54
C LEU A 100 4.23 -8.46 7.97
N ARG A 101 5.48 -8.03 8.15
CA ARG A 101 5.80 -6.63 8.48
C ARG A 101 6.95 -6.08 7.64
N GLN A 102 6.80 -4.90 7.05
CA GLN A 102 7.87 -4.28 6.25
C GLN A 102 8.41 -5.25 5.19
N VAL A 103 7.47 -5.80 4.40
CA VAL A 103 7.77 -6.69 3.28
C VAL A 103 7.40 -5.95 2.01
N GLU A 104 8.26 -5.97 0.99
CA GLU A 104 7.94 -5.26 -0.27
C GLU A 104 6.92 -6.03 -1.11
N LYS A 105 7.07 -7.35 -1.22
CA LYS A 105 6.18 -8.20 -2.04
C LYS A 105 5.96 -9.56 -1.41
N ALA A 106 4.71 -10.01 -1.40
CA ALA A 106 4.34 -11.32 -0.87
C ALA A 106 3.38 -12.09 -1.81
N ASP A 107 3.66 -13.37 -2.04
CA ASP A 107 2.74 -14.35 -2.65
C ASP A 107 2.49 -15.47 -1.65
N ILE A 108 1.26 -15.57 -1.15
CA ILE A 108 0.86 -16.46 -0.06
C ILE A 108 -0.22 -17.41 -0.56
N ALA A 109 0.05 -18.71 -0.56
CA ALA A 109 -0.89 -19.69 -1.06
C ALA A 109 -1.92 -20.15 -0.01
N HIS A 110 -1.54 -20.30 1.26
CA HIS A 110 -2.47 -20.77 2.29
C HIS A 110 -2.04 -20.38 3.69
N VAL A 111 -2.94 -19.78 4.45
CA VAL A 111 -2.84 -19.53 5.90
C VAL A 111 -3.99 -20.25 6.60
N GLY A 112 -3.68 -21.05 7.62
CA GLY A 112 -4.67 -21.86 8.33
C GLY A 112 -5.55 -21.05 9.29
N GLY A 113 -4.95 -20.08 9.98
CA GLY A 113 -5.63 -19.11 10.84
C GLY A 113 -5.70 -17.73 10.20
N ASP A 114 -5.27 -16.72 10.93
CA ASP A 114 -5.38 -15.30 10.61
C ASP A 114 -4.16 -14.76 9.85
N LEU A 115 -4.39 -13.73 9.02
CA LEU A 115 -3.34 -13.02 8.28
C LEU A 115 -3.26 -11.57 8.72
N PHE A 116 -2.09 -11.17 9.21
CA PHE A 116 -1.77 -9.81 9.61
C PHE A 116 -0.75 -9.20 8.63
N LEU A 117 -1.05 -8.02 8.09
CA LEU A 117 -0.19 -7.31 7.13
C LEU A 117 0.14 -5.90 7.66
N ALA A 118 1.38 -5.63 8.04
CA ALA A 118 1.84 -4.31 8.42
C ALA A 118 2.86 -3.77 7.41
N GLU A 119 2.60 -2.57 6.88
CA GLU A 119 3.55 -1.85 6.02
C GLU A 119 4.04 -2.71 4.83
N VAL A 120 3.10 -3.28 4.06
CA VAL A 120 3.47 -4.04 2.85
C VAL A 120 3.54 -3.11 1.64
N GLY A 121 4.66 -3.14 0.92
CA GLY A 121 5.04 -2.14 -0.10
C GLY A 121 4.29 -2.24 -1.43
N GLU A 122 4.75 -3.08 -2.34
CA GLU A 122 4.37 -3.11 -3.76
C GLU A 122 3.10 -3.94 -4.03
N ALA A 123 3.05 -5.19 -3.57
CA ALA A 123 1.92 -6.08 -3.85
C ALA A 123 1.83 -7.27 -2.89
N VAL A 124 0.59 -7.63 -2.55
CA VAL A 124 0.26 -8.85 -1.82
C VAL A 124 -0.74 -9.66 -2.62
N ALA A 125 -0.37 -10.90 -2.93
CA ALA A 125 -1.26 -11.91 -3.48
C ALA A 125 -1.48 -13.00 -2.42
N VAL A 126 -2.74 -13.30 -2.12
CA VAL A 126 -3.14 -14.35 -1.17
C VAL A 126 -4.20 -15.23 -1.80
N ARG A 127 -4.01 -16.54 -1.83
CA ARG A 127 -5.06 -17.44 -2.34
C ARG A 127 -6.08 -17.76 -1.26
N ARG A 128 -5.65 -18.10 -0.05
CA ARG A 128 -6.57 -18.49 1.02
C ARG A 128 -6.07 -18.11 2.41
N VAL A 129 -6.97 -17.54 3.19
CA VAL A 129 -6.86 -17.36 4.64
C VAL A 129 -8.03 -18.09 5.31
N GLY A 130 -7.74 -18.88 6.34
CA GLY A 130 -8.76 -19.67 7.04
C GLY A 130 -9.61 -18.85 8.01
N GLY A 131 -8.98 -17.92 8.73
CA GLY A 131 -9.60 -16.97 9.64
C GLY A 131 -9.77 -15.58 9.03
N ASP A 132 -9.35 -14.57 9.77
CA ASP A 132 -9.52 -13.15 9.47
C ASP A 132 -8.31 -12.55 8.72
N LEU A 133 -8.53 -11.43 8.04
CA LEU A 133 -7.48 -10.63 7.40
C LEU A 133 -7.47 -9.22 7.98
N LYS A 134 -6.34 -8.79 8.56
CA LYS A 134 -6.17 -7.43 9.07
C LYS A 134 -4.89 -6.82 8.55
N GLY A 135 -4.93 -5.59 8.04
CA GLY A 135 -3.67 -4.94 7.69
C GLY A 135 -3.68 -3.75 6.76
N GLU A 136 -2.49 -3.21 6.54
CA GLU A 136 -2.23 -2.08 5.66
C GLU A 136 -1.28 -2.46 4.51
N VAL A 137 -1.67 -2.09 3.29
CA VAL A 137 -0.92 -2.34 2.05
C VAL A 137 -0.78 -1.05 1.26
N SER A 138 0.45 -0.63 1.00
CA SER A 138 0.76 0.58 0.21
C SER A 138 0.53 0.36 -1.29
N GLY A 139 0.54 -0.88 -1.74
CA GLY A 139 0.38 -1.25 -3.15
C GLY A 139 -0.91 -2.02 -3.43
N ASN A 140 -0.83 -3.02 -4.30
CA ASN A 140 -2.00 -3.79 -4.72
C ASN A 140 -2.28 -4.97 -3.77
N LEU A 141 -3.55 -5.18 -3.42
CA LEU A 141 -4.00 -6.32 -2.63
C LEU A 141 -4.91 -7.23 -3.46
N SER A 142 -4.52 -8.49 -3.64
CA SER A 142 -5.34 -9.52 -4.29
C SER A 142 -5.49 -10.73 -3.38
N VAL A 143 -6.69 -10.95 -2.85
CA VAL A 143 -7.03 -12.06 -1.97
C VAL A 143 -8.20 -12.84 -2.56
N GLU A 144 -7.98 -14.11 -2.91
CA GLU A 144 -9.02 -14.93 -3.55
C GLU A 144 -10.11 -15.40 -2.56
N MET A 145 -9.74 -15.62 -1.29
CA MET A 145 -10.67 -16.05 -0.24
C MET A 145 -10.11 -15.80 1.17
N VAL A 146 -10.92 -15.18 2.02
CA VAL A 146 -10.78 -15.11 3.48
C VAL A 146 -11.99 -15.80 4.10
N GLY A 147 -11.79 -16.62 5.12
CA GLY A 147 -12.87 -17.37 5.78
C GLY A 147 -13.73 -16.50 6.68
N GLY A 148 -13.11 -15.60 7.43
CA GLY A 148 -13.76 -14.66 8.35
C GLY A 148 -13.84 -13.24 7.82
N ASP A 149 -13.56 -12.29 8.71
CA ASP A 149 -13.72 -10.85 8.48
C ASP A 149 -12.44 -10.23 7.92
N CYS A 150 -12.60 -9.11 7.20
CA CYS A 150 -11.48 -8.38 6.63
C CYS A 150 -11.50 -6.92 7.09
N VAL A 151 -10.41 -6.45 7.69
CA VAL A 151 -10.22 -5.04 8.04
C VAL A 151 -8.92 -4.56 7.43
N VAL A 152 -9.00 -3.91 6.26
CA VAL A 152 -7.80 -3.58 5.46
C VAL A 152 -7.77 -2.14 4.96
N CYS A 153 -6.59 -1.54 5.00
CA CYS A 153 -6.29 -0.25 4.36
C CYS A 153 -5.40 -0.50 3.13
N VAL A 154 -5.80 0.01 1.96
CA VAL A 154 -5.04 -0.20 0.72
C VAL A 154 -4.91 1.09 -0.07
N SER A 155 -3.70 1.39 -0.55
CA SER A 155 -3.47 2.57 -1.41
C SER A 155 -3.54 2.27 -2.91
N GLY A 156 -3.31 1.02 -3.33
CA GLY A 156 -3.40 0.55 -4.71
C GLY A 156 -4.74 -0.09 -5.07
N GLY A 157 -4.71 -0.97 -6.07
CA GLY A 157 -5.85 -1.78 -6.52
C GLY A 157 -6.21 -2.86 -5.53
N VAL A 158 -7.49 -3.26 -5.52
CA VAL A 158 -8.01 -4.23 -4.55
C VAL A 158 -8.86 -5.26 -5.26
N ARG A 159 -8.55 -6.54 -5.03
CA ARG A 159 -9.44 -7.66 -5.31
C ARG A 159 -9.54 -8.48 -4.04
N LEU A 160 -10.67 -8.44 -3.36
CA LEU A 160 -10.85 -9.08 -2.06
C LEU A 160 -12.16 -9.86 -2.02
N ARG A 161 -12.10 -11.10 -1.54
CA ARG A 161 -13.27 -11.89 -1.21
C ARG A 161 -13.21 -12.36 0.25
N GLY A 162 -14.11 -11.84 1.08
CA GLY A 162 -14.30 -12.26 2.47
C GLY A 162 -15.55 -13.14 2.64
N GLY A 163 -15.50 -14.02 3.63
CA GLY A 163 -16.62 -14.87 4.04
C GLY A 163 -17.55 -14.18 5.04
N GLY A 164 -16.97 -13.37 5.94
CA GLY A 164 -17.67 -12.51 6.89
C GLY A 164 -17.80 -11.08 6.37
N ASP A 165 -17.62 -10.11 7.26
CA ASP A 165 -17.74 -8.67 7.00
C ASP A 165 -16.44 -8.07 6.44
N ILE A 166 -16.54 -6.97 5.70
CA ILE A 166 -15.38 -6.29 5.13
C ILE A 166 -15.41 -4.80 5.41
N ASP A 167 -14.45 -4.35 6.21
CA ASP A 167 -14.08 -2.95 6.37
C ASP A 167 -12.87 -2.67 5.45
N LEU A 168 -13.07 -1.86 4.42
CA LEU A 168 -12.03 -1.49 3.47
C LEU A 168 -11.80 0.02 3.50
N GLY A 169 -10.59 0.43 3.87
CA GLY A 169 -10.11 1.80 3.67
C GLY A 169 -9.33 1.94 2.38
N LEU A 170 -9.73 2.87 1.52
CA LEU A 170 -8.91 3.29 0.38
C LEU A 170 -8.07 4.50 0.76
N LYS A 171 -6.76 4.42 0.51
CA LYS A 171 -5.84 5.53 0.68
C LYS A 171 -5.35 6.01 -0.70
N GLY A 172 -5.02 7.29 -0.80
CA GLY A 172 -4.43 7.87 -2.02
C GLY A 172 -5.36 7.96 -3.24
N ALA A 173 -4.81 8.44 -4.35
CA ALA A 173 -5.52 8.75 -5.58
C ALA A 173 -5.32 7.68 -6.68
N SER A 174 -5.09 6.42 -6.30
CA SER A 174 -4.92 5.34 -7.29
C SER A 174 -6.18 5.19 -8.15
N THR A 175 -5.99 5.02 -9.46
CA THR A 175 -7.06 4.75 -10.43
C THR A 175 -7.33 3.25 -10.62
N GLU A 176 -6.56 2.41 -9.94
CA GLU A 176 -6.68 0.96 -10.03
C GLU A 176 -8.06 0.46 -9.58
N GLU A 177 -8.54 -0.60 -10.23
CA GLU A 177 -9.86 -1.17 -9.96
C GLU A 177 -9.97 -1.70 -8.52
N VAL A 178 -11.14 -1.50 -7.91
CA VAL A 178 -11.50 -2.06 -6.62
C VAL A 178 -12.67 -3.01 -6.82
N VAL A 179 -12.46 -4.29 -6.53
CA VAL A 179 -13.49 -5.34 -6.62
C VAL A 179 -13.54 -6.09 -5.30
N VAL A 180 -14.62 -5.90 -4.55
CA VAL A 180 -14.78 -6.49 -3.22
C VAL A 180 -16.05 -7.33 -3.19
N LYS A 181 -15.95 -8.52 -2.62
CA LYS A 181 -17.08 -9.42 -2.39
C LYS A 181 -17.08 -9.88 -0.94
N SER A 182 -18.16 -9.63 -0.23
CA SER A 182 -18.37 -10.02 1.17
C SER A 182 -19.52 -11.02 1.26
N GLY A 183 -19.43 -11.95 2.21
CA GLY A 183 -20.55 -12.82 2.58
C GLY A 183 -21.49 -12.12 3.56
N GLY A 184 -20.97 -11.20 4.38
CA GLY A 184 -21.73 -10.31 5.25
C GLY A 184 -21.80 -8.90 4.68
N ASP A 185 -21.51 -7.91 5.51
CA ASP A 185 -21.60 -6.49 5.23
C ASP A 185 -20.30 -5.94 4.61
N ILE A 186 -20.39 -4.76 4.00
CA ILE A 186 -19.22 -4.01 3.53
C ILE A 186 -19.29 -2.57 4.03
N VAL A 187 -18.25 -2.12 4.73
CA VAL A 187 -17.99 -0.70 4.99
C VAL A 187 -16.79 -0.24 4.17
N LEU A 188 -17.03 0.72 3.27
CA LEU A 188 -15.99 1.33 2.45
C LEU A 188 -15.68 2.73 2.98
N TYR A 189 -14.45 2.95 3.42
CA TYR A 189 -13.92 4.25 3.81
C TYR A 189 -13.17 4.86 2.62
N LEU A 190 -13.59 6.04 2.21
CA LEU A 190 -13.04 6.78 1.07
C LEU A 190 -12.30 8.03 1.54
N PRO A 191 -11.24 8.46 0.82
CA PRO A 191 -10.69 9.78 1.05
C PRO A 191 -11.71 10.86 0.64
N THR A 192 -11.69 12.01 1.31
CA THR A 192 -12.67 13.09 1.09
C THR A 192 -12.66 13.63 -0.35
N ASP A 193 -11.51 13.55 -1.04
CA ASP A 193 -11.32 13.94 -2.43
C ASP A 193 -11.52 12.79 -3.44
N PHE A 194 -12.08 11.66 -3.00
CA PHE A 194 -12.29 10.50 -3.85
C PHE A 194 -13.11 10.83 -5.10
N SER A 195 -12.63 10.34 -6.25
CA SER A 195 -13.39 10.37 -7.49
C SER A 195 -13.45 9.00 -8.16
N GLY A 196 -14.66 8.49 -8.31
CA GLY A 196 -14.88 7.18 -8.88
C GLY A 196 -16.34 6.85 -9.08
N ARG A 197 -16.58 5.82 -9.88
CA ARG A 197 -17.90 5.21 -10.05
C ARG A 197 -18.02 4.06 -9.07
N LEU A 198 -19.04 4.14 -8.22
CA LEU A 198 -19.45 3.09 -7.30
C LEU A 198 -20.54 2.24 -7.98
N ASP A 199 -20.31 0.95 -8.03
CA ASP A 199 -21.25 -0.08 -8.48
C ASP A 199 -21.48 -1.03 -7.30
N LEU A 200 -22.62 -0.86 -6.64
CA LEU A 200 -22.93 -1.41 -5.34
C LEU A 200 -24.05 -2.43 -5.46
N THR A 201 -23.83 -3.65 -4.97
CA THR A 201 -24.85 -4.70 -4.89
C THR A 201 -24.96 -5.22 -3.45
N SER A 202 -26.06 -4.92 -2.76
CA SER A 202 -26.35 -5.37 -1.39
C SER A 202 -27.42 -6.47 -1.41
N GLY A 203 -27.11 -7.61 -0.80
CA GLY A 203 -28.10 -8.67 -0.55
C GLY A 203 -29.11 -8.34 0.56
N GLY A 204 -28.70 -7.53 1.54
CA GLY A 204 -29.55 -7.00 2.61
C GLY A 204 -30.52 -5.90 2.15
N ARG A 205 -30.26 -5.33 0.96
CA ARG A 205 -31.02 -4.25 0.31
C ARG A 205 -30.93 -2.92 1.05
N ASP A 206 -29.98 -2.74 1.97
CA ASP A 206 -29.66 -1.42 2.53
C ASP A 206 -28.31 -0.94 1.99
N ILE A 207 -28.34 0.21 1.33
CA ILE A 207 -27.16 0.89 0.81
C ILE A 207 -27.17 2.31 1.37
N VAL A 208 -26.18 2.60 2.21
CA VAL A 208 -25.96 3.92 2.79
C VAL A 208 -24.67 4.52 2.24
N VAL A 209 -24.76 5.70 1.67
CA VAL A 209 -23.62 6.45 1.15
C VAL A 209 -23.62 7.83 1.80
N ASP A 210 -22.61 8.08 2.63
CA ASP A 210 -22.41 9.32 3.37
C ASP A 210 -21.02 9.87 3.06
N VAL A 211 -20.91 10.60 1.95
CA VAL A 211 -19.63 11.11 1.44
C VAL A 211 -19.81 12.49 0.86
N GLN A 212 -18.81 13.36 1.00
CA GLN A 212 -18.78 14.70 0.38
C GLN A 212 -20.03 15.54 0.70
N ASN A 213 -20.49 15.51 1.96
CA ASN A 213 -21.73 16.13 2.44
C ASN A 213 -23.01 15.65 1.74
N GLN A 214 -22.98 14.48 1.11
CA GLN A 214 -24.14 13.83 0.54
C GLN A 214 -24.47 12.59 1.35
N HIS A 215 -25.60 12.65 2.06
CA HIS A 215 -26.18 11.48 2.71
C HIS A 215 -27.28 10.89 1.81
N ARG A 216 -27.13 9.63 1.43
CA ARG A 216 -28.12 8.84 0.69
C ARG A 216 -28.32 7.51 1.38
N SER A 217 -29.55 7.22 1.76
CA SER A 217 -29.98 5.88 2.20
C SER A 217 -30.94 5.33 1.15
N MET A 218 -30.70 4.11 0.73
CA MET A 218 -31.36 3.49 -0.42
C MET A 218 -31.73 2.04 -0.09
N GLU A 219 -33.02 1.77 0.05
CA GLU A 219 -33.54 0.42 0.30
C GLU A 219 -33.68 -0.39 -1.02
N GLN A 220 -32.56 -0.70 -1.68
CA GLN A 220 -32.53 -1.43 -2.95
C GLN A 220 -31.31 -2.34 -3.07
N GLU A 221 -31.42 -3.36 -3.93
CA GLU A 221 -30.35 -4.34 -4.14
C GLU A 221 -29.16 -3.77 -4.91
N ASN A 222 -29.38 -2.89 -5.88
CA ASN A 222 -28.33 -2.40 -6.77
C ASN A 222 -28.33 -0.88 -6.82
N ALA A 223 -27.17 -0.24 -6.68
CA ALA A 223 -27.01 1.20 -6.81
C ALA A 223 -25.76 1.54 -7.62
N ILE A 224 -25.88 2.50 -8.53
CA ILE A 224 -24.74 3.05 -9.27
C ILE A 224 -24.66 4.53 -8.98
N LEU A 225 -23.52 4.97 -8.48
CA LEU A 225 -23.25 6.36 -8.11
C LEU A 225 -21.93 6.78 -8.74
N THR A 226 -21.83 8.04 -9.15
CA THR A 226 -20.58 8.62 -9.62
C THR A 226 -20.19 9.75 -8.69
N LEU A 227 -19.00 9.65 -8.09
CA LEU A 227 -18.38 10.65 -7.25
C LEU A 227 -17.29 11.38 -8.05
N GLY A 228 -17.32 12.70 -8.06
CA GLY A 228 -16.44 13.53 -8.88
C GLY A 228 -16.52 13.21 -10.38
N LYS A 229 -15.36 13.04 -11.03
CA LYS A 229 -15.18 12.71 -12.45
C LYS A 229 -15.41 11.24 -12.81
N GLY A 230 -15.41 10.33 -11.82
CA GLY A 230 -15.63 8.90 -12.06
C GLY A 230 -14.42 8.13 -12.59
N GLU A 231 -13.20 8.55 -12.25
CA GLU A 231 -11.95 8.03 -12.82
C GLU A 231 -11.57 6.63 -12.32
N ARG A 232 -11.97 6.28 -11.08
CA ARG A 232 -11.76 4.95 -10.49
C ARG A 232 -13.04 4.12 -10.50
N LEU A 233 -12.97 2.83 -10.86
CA LEU A 233 -14.11 1.93 -10.74
C LEU A 233 -14.05 1.13 -9.43
N VAL A 234 -15.13 1.21 -8.66
CA VAL A 234 -15.32 0.47 -7.41
C VAL A 234 -16.55 -0.40 -7.54
N ARG A 235 -16.38 -1.72 -7.48
CA ARG A 235 -17.46 -2.71 -7.46
C ARG A 235 -17.50 -3.39 -6.10
N LEU A 236 -18.59 -3.19 -5.36
CA LEU A 236 -18.82 -3.84 -4.08
C LEU A 236 -20.02 -4.78 -4.20
N LYS A 237 -19.87 -6.00 -3.69
CA LYS A 237 -20.98 -6.93 -3.54
C LYS A 237 -21.00 -7.52 -2.14
N ALA A 238 -22.01 -7.16 -1.35
CA ALA A 238 -22.24 -7.67 0.00
C ALA A 238 -23.36 -8.70 0.01
N GLY A 239 -23.28 -9.68 0.90
CA GLY A 239 -24.42 -10.54 1.22
C GLY A 239 -25.43 -9.83 2.11
N GLY A 240 -24.96 -8.95 2.99
CA GLY A 240 -25.76 -8.02 3.79
C GLY A 240 -25.73 -6.61 3.22
N ASP A 241 -25.45 -5.63 4.08
CA ASP A 241 -25.59 -4.20 3.82
C ASP A 241 -24.30 -3.57 3.30
N ILE A 242 -24.43 -2.43 2.63
CA ILE A 242 -23.28 -1.66 2.14
C ILE A 242 -23.32 -0.26 2.73
N ARG A 243 -22.25 0.12 3.41
CA ARG A 243 -22.03 1.48 3.88
C ARG A 243 -20.78 2.07 3.21
N VAL A 244 -20.89 3.29 2.69
CA VAL A 244 -19.76 4.04 2.13
C VAL A 244 -19.66 5.36 2.88
N VAL A 245 -18.50 5.64 3.47
CA VAL A 245 -18.23 6.84 4.26
C VAL A 245 -16.92 7.50 3.85
N ASP A 246 -16.78 8.80 4.10
CA ASP A 246 -15.52 9.55 3.90
C ASP A 246 -14.84 9.94 5.22
N GLU A 247 -15.30 9.34 6.31
CA GLU A 247 -14.66 9.39 7.61
C GLU A 247 -13.33 8.61 7.60
N PRO A 248 -12.34 9.02 8.40
CA PRO A 248 -11.14 8.21 8.56
C PRO A 248 -11.54 6.83 9.07
N MET A 249 -11.01 5.79 8.44
CA MET A 249 -11.12 4.44 8.98
C MET A 249 -10.58 4.48 10.42
N PRO A 250 -11.28 3.84 11.40
CA PRO A 250 -10.74 3.68 12.73
C PRO A 250 -9.31 3.15 12.63
N SER A 251 -8.40 3.66 13.47
CA SER A 251 -7.03 3.18 13.47
C SER A 251 -7.07 1.66 13.60
N LEU A 252 -6.50 0.99 12.59
CA LEU A 252 -6.18 -0.42 12.73
C LEU A 252 -5.23 -0.48 13.93
N GLU A 253 -5.68 -0.99 15.08
CA GLU A 253 -4.80 -1.30 16.23
C GLU A 253 -3.91 -2.50 15.89
N LEU A 254 -3.30 -2.46 14.71
CA LEU A 254 -2.46 -3.51 14.18
C LEU A 254 -1.13 -3.50 14.92
N ASP A 255 -0.65 -2.33 15.32
CA ASP A 255 0.55 -2.18 16.15
C ASP A 255 0.35 -2.89 17.49
N ASP A 256 -0.77 -2.69 18.20
CA ASP A 256 -1.03 -3.36 19.48
C ASP A 256 -1.25 -4.88 19.36
N LEU A 257 -1.77 -5.36 18.22
CA LEU A 257 -1.93 -6.80 17.95
C LEU A 257 -0.60 -7.45 17.61
N LEU A 258 0.19 -6.83 16.74
CA LEU A 258 1.53 -7.29 16.38
C LEU A 258 2.48 -7.17 17.56
N ASP A 259 2.40 -6.10 18.36
CA ASP A 259 3.15 -5.92 19.59
C ASP A 259 2.75 -6.95 20.64
N ARG A 260 1.47 -7.35 20.71
CA ARG A 260 1.04 -8.47 21.56
C ARG A 260 1.58 -9.80 21.08
N MET A 261 1.48 -10.11 19.78
CA MET A 261 2.10 -11.32 19.23
C MET A 261 3.62 -11.30 19.46
N GLU A 262 4.25 -10.14 19.31
CA GLU A 262 5.68 -9.93 19.59
C GLU A 262 5.98 -10.08 21.10
N GLN A 263 5.10 -9.63 21.99
CA GLN A 263 5.24 -9.76 23.45
C GLN A 263 5.01 -11.20 23.93
N GLU A 264 3.95 -11.85 23.47
CA GLU A 264 3.69 -13.26 23.72
C GLU A 264 4.88 -14.09 23.24
N TRP A 265 5.43 -13.77 22.07
CA TRP A 265 6.68 -14.34 21.55
C TRP A 265 7.94 -14.00 22.38
N LYS A 266 8.08 -12.76 22.87
CA LYS A 266 9.16 -12.37 23.81
C LYS A 266 9.07 -13.16 25.13
N THR A 267 7.86 -13.50 25.56
CA THR A 267 7.62 -14.26 26.81
C THR A 267 7.68 -15.78 26.63
N ALA A 268 7.45 -16.30 25.43
CA ALA A 268 7.57 -17.72 25.07
C ALA A 268 9.02 -18.21 24.95
N LYS A 269 9.97 -17.61 25.70
CA LYS A 269 11.36 -18.10 25.79
C LYS A 269 11.35 -19.57 26.25
N PRO A 270 11.91 -20.54 25.49
CA PRO A 270 12.37 -21.76 26.12
C PRO A 270 13.46 -21.38 27.13
N SER A 271 13.42 -22.03 28.28
CA SER A 271 14.28 -21.73 29.41
C SER A 271 15.75 -21.96 29.06
N GLY A 272 16.47 -20.89 28.69
CA GLY A 272 17.94 -20.87 28.61
C GLY A 272 18.51 -20.42 27.27
N GLY A 273 18.99 -19.18 27.21
CA GLY A 273 19.79 -18.63 26.11
C GLY A 273 19.93 -17.12 26.29
N GLU A 274 21.17 -16.65 26.37
CA GLU A 274 21.56 -15.31 26.83
C GLU A 274 21.11 -14.17 25.89
N ASP A 275 20.96 -13.02 26.53
CA ASP A 275 20.47 -11.75 26.03
C ASP A 275 21.52 -11.07 25.12
N GLY A 276 21.11 -10.55 23.95
CA GLY A 276 22.02 -9.72 23.14
C GLY A 276 21.63 -9.44 21.68
N SER A 277 21.08 -10.40 20.94
CA SER A 277 20.87 -10.23 19.47
C SER A 277 19.52 -9.55 19.14
N TRP A 278 18.47 -9.82 19.94
CA TRP A 278 17.09 -9.49 19.59
C TRP A 278 16.51 -8.22 20.23
N GLU A 279 17.03 -7.77 21.39
CA GLU A 279 16.70 -6.43 21.92
C GLU A 279 17.19 -5.35 20.96
N ASP A 280 18.43 -5.50 20.46
CA ASP A 280 18.99 -4.66 19.40
C ASP A 280 18.17 -4.72 18.10
N PHE A 281 17.57 -5.86 17.75
CA PHE A 281 16.72 -5.97 16.57
C PHE A 281 15.35 -5.31 16.75
N ALA A 282 14.69 -5.55 17.89
CA ALA A 282 13.43 -4.87 18.23
C ALA A 282 13.65 -3.35 18.27
N GLU A 283 14.75 -2.89 18.87
CA GLU A 283 15.16 -1.49 18.86
C GLU A 283 15.51 -0.98 17.45
N ARG A 284 16.06 -1.82 16.54
CA ARG A 284 16.35 -1.45 15.14
C ARG A 284 15.12 -1.38 14.24
N ILE A 285 14.17 -2.30 14.39
CA ILE A 285 12.88 -2.21 13.70
C ILE A 285 12.07 -1.06 14.28
N GLN A 286 12.05 -0.92 15.60
CA GLN A 286 11.44 0.23 16.25
C GLN A 286 12.12 1.53 15.79
N ARG A 287 13.45 1.58 15.64
CA ARG A 287 14.15 2.75 15.09
C ARG A 287 13.85 2.97 13.60
N ARG A 288 13.68 1.93 12.78
CA ARG A 288 13.28 2.07 11.36
C ARG A 288 11.81 2.49 11.23
N ALA A 289 10.92 1.95 12.05
CA ALA A 289 9.52 2.32 12.16
C ALA A 289 9.38 3.74 12.71
N GLU A 290 10.13 4.11 13.76
CA GLU A 290 10.22 5.47 14.30
C GLU A 290 10.88 6.42 13.32
N GLU A 291 11.83 6.00 12.47
CA GLU A 291 12.37 6.85 11.40
C GLU A 291 11.38 7.00 10.24
N ALA A 292 10.60 5.98 9.92
CA ALA A 292 9.52 6.06 8.93
C ALA A 292 8.38 6.95 9.44
N ALA A 293 7.97 6.77 10.69
CA ALA A 293 7.00 7.57 11.42
C ALA A 293 7.51 8.99 11.63
N ARG A 294 8.79 9.20 11.99
CA ARG A 294 9.40 10.54 12.10
C ARG A 294 9.53 11.22 10.74
N ARG A 295 9.80 10.49 9.65
CA ARG A 295 9.75 11.07 8.29
C ARG A 295 8.31 11.41 7.89
N ALA A 296 7.32 10.63 8.31
CA ALA A 296 5.92 10.94 8.11
C ALA A 296 5.49 12.16 8.95
N GLU A 297 5.85 12.20 10.23
CA GLU A 297 5.60 13.29 11.16
C GLU A 297 6.35 14.56 10.78
N GLU A 298 7.61 14.49 10.34
CA GLU A 298 8.38 15.64 9.87
C GLU A 298 7.78 16.19 8.58
N ARG A 299 7.21 15.34 7.71
CA ARG A 299 6.46 15.79 6.53
C ARG A 299 5.15 16.49 6.92
N VAL A 300 4.45 15.97 7.93
CA VAL A 300 3.22 16.58 8.47
C VAL A 300 3.53 17.88 9.23
N ARG A 301 4.59 17.91 10.04
CA ARG A 301 5.04 19.06 10.84
C ARG A 301 5.67 20.14 9.97
N ALA A 302 6.45 19.79 8.94
CA ALA A 302 6.92 20.75 7.95
C ALA A 302 5.79 21.31 7.08
N ALA A 303 4.69 20.56 6.89
CA ALA A 303 3.47 21.08 6.28
C ALA A 303 2.74 22.07 7.22
N MET A 304 2.69 21.80 8.52
CA MET A 304 2.10 22.69 9.54
C MET A 304 2.95 23.94 9.82
N GLU A 305 4.27 23.84 9.98
CA GLU A 305 5.15 25.00 10.23
C GLU A 305 5.25 25.96 9.03
N ARG A 306 5.12 25.45 7.79
CA ARG A 306 5.02 26.32 6.60
C ARG A 306 3.69 27.08 6.54
N MET A 307 2.64 26.57 7.19
CA MET A 307 1.39 27.31 7.41
C MET A 307 1.55 28.36 8.51
N GLU A 308 2.23 28.04 9.62
CA GLU A 308 2.43 28.97 10.74
C GLU A 308 3.41 30.11 10.44
N ARG A 309 4.51 29.88 9.69
CA ARG A 309 5.45 30.97 9.30
C ARG A 309 4.84 32.00 8.33
N ARG A 310 3.74 31.67 7.68
CA ARG A 310 2.92 32.61 6.89
C ARG A 310 1.83 33.30 7.74
N GLY A 311 1.67 32.91 9.01
CA GLY A 311 0.65 33.37 9.94
C GLY A 311 1.16 34.33 11.02
N TRP A 312 1.89 35.38 10.66
CA TRP A 312 1.95 36.57 11.52
C TRP A 312 2.10 37.86 10.72
N HIS A 313 0.99 38.33 10.14
CA HIS A 313 0.66 39.75 10.07
C HIS A 313 -0.81 39.93 9.63
N ARG A 314 -1.70 39.98 10.63
CA ARG A 314 -2.80 40.94 10.81
C ARG A 314 -4.00 40.28 11.48
N GLU A 315 -4.01 40.37 12.80
CA GLU A 315 -5.25 40.66 13.50
C GLU A 315 -5.71 42.08 13.10
N HIS A 316 -6.96 42.18 12.61
CA HIS A 316 -7.91 43.29 12.63
C HIS A 316 -7.42 44.73 12.30
N PRO A 317 -8.14 45.47 11.42
CA PRO A 317 -9.31 46.18 11.93
C PRO A 317 -10.53 46.24 10.98
N ALA A 318 -11.68 46.44 11.62
CA ALA A 318 -12.91 46.93 11.05
C ALA A 318 -12.75 48.32 10.42
N GLY A 319 -13.53 48.64 9.38
CA GLY A 319 -13.77 50.02 8.98
C GLY A 319 -14.03 50.27 7.49
N MET A 320 -15.31 50.47 7.17
CA MET A 320 -15.82 51.70 6.55
C MET A 320 -15.28 52.17 5.16
N TRP A 321 -16.17 52.08 4.14
CA TRP A 321 -16.45 53.04 3.04
C TRP A 321 -15.36 53.45 2.02
N GLY A 322 -15.77 53.53 0.72
CA GLY A 322 -15.29 54.62 -0.15
C GLY A 322 -15.02 54.31 -1.64
N ALA A 323 -16.08 54.37 -2.45
CA ALA A 323 -16.17 55.16 -3.70
C ALA A 323 -15.03 55.16 -4.76
N ARG A 324 -15.40 54.67 -5.96
CA ARG A 324 -15.55 55.42 -7.24
C ARG A 324 -14.35 55.52 -8.23
N VAL A 325 -14.72 55.27 -9.52
CA VAL A 325 -14.20 55.67 -10.87
C VAL A 325 -12.75 55.34 -11.27
N GLU A 326 -12.36 55.09 -12.52
CA GLU A 326 -12.86 55.28 -13.90
C GLU A 326 -11.96 54.37 -14.79
N GLY A 327 -12.43 53.53 -15.71
CA GLY A 327 -12.77 53.88 -17.09
C GLY A 327 -11.74 53.32 -18.10
N TRP A 328 -12.12 52.32 -18.90
CA TRP A 328 -11.75 52.20 -20.34
C TRP A 328 -12.57 51.11 -21.05
N GLU A 329 -13.21 51.55 -22.13
CA GLU A 329 -14.10 50.81 -23.03
C GLU A 329 -13.29 50.07 -24.11
N GLY A 330 -13.84 48.97 -24.66
CA GLY A 330 -13.33 48.37 -25.89
C GLY A 330 -13.80 46.93 -26.16
N GLU A 331 -14.97 46.80 -26.80
CA GLU A 331 -15.56 45.54 -27.33
C GLU A 331 -14.62 44.75 -28.25
N LYS A 332 -14.62 43.40 -28.16
CA LYS A 332 -14.78 42.45 -29.29
C LYS A 332 -15.34 41.09 -28.82
N ARG A 333 -16.25 40.53 -29.63
CA ARG A 333 -17.03 39.28 -29.46
C ARG A 333 -16.19 37.98 -29.54
N PRO A 334 -16.72 36.86 -29.01
CA PRO A 334 -16.02 35.57 -28.92
C PRO A 334 -16.12 34.71 -30.20
N PRO A 335 -15.16 33.80 -30.48
CA PRO A 335 -15.25 32.84 -31.58
C PRO A 335 -16.00 31.54 -31.21
N GLU A 336 -16.75 31.00 -32.18
CA GLU A 336 -17.46 29.70 -32.13
C GLU A 336 -16.51 28.49 -32.32
N PRO A 337 -16.85 27.30 -31.78
CA PRO A 337 -16.02 26.09 -31.84
C PRO A 337 -16.17 25.28 -33.15
N ALA A 338 -15.09 24.65 -33.59
CA ALA A 338 -15.00 23.81 -34.79
C ALA A 338 -15.51 22.37 -34.59
N GLN A 339 -16.12 21.78 -35.63
CA GLN A 339 -16.66 20.41 -35.67
C GLN A 339 -15.61 19.33 -36.01
N PRO A 340 -15.77 18.07 -35.55
CA PRO A 340 -14.84 16.97 -35.81
C PRO A 340 -15.14 16.19 -37.12
N PRO A 341 -14.12 15.61 -37.80
CA PRO A 341 -14.32 14.76 -38.98
C PRO A 341 -14.62 13.28 -38.64
N SER A 342 -15.39 12.62 -39.51
CA SER A 342 -15.75 11.19 -39.45
C SER A 342 -15.00 10.35 -40.51
N PRO A 343 -14.90 9.00 -40.36
CA PRO A 343 -13.82 8.18 -40.92
C PRO A 343 -14.19 7.39 -42.20
N HIS A 344 -13.18 7.04 -43.01
CA HIS A 344 -13.26 5.95 -44.00
C HIS A 344 -11.97 5.10 -44.03
N ALA A 345 -12.16 3.79 -44.21
CA ALA A 345 -11.18 2.72 -44.40
C ALA A 345 -11.23 2.23 -45.89
N PRO A 346 -10.58 1.11 -46.27
CA PRO A 346 -9.15 0.78 -46.28
C PRO A 346 -8.66 0.40 -47.71
N VAL A 347 -7.34 0.36 -47.96
CA VAL A 347 -6.75 -0.40 -49.08
C VAL A 347 -5.39 -0.98 -48.72
N ASP A 348 -5.13 -2.15 -49.31
CA ASP A 348 -4.14 -3.16 -48.98
C ASP A 348 -2.98 -3.22 -50.01
N ALA A 349 -1.95 -3.99 -49.68
CA ALA A 349 -0.92 -4.58 -50.55
C ALA A 349 0.39 -3.82 -50.89
N SER A 350 1.43 -4.21 -50.13
CA SER A 350 2.62 -4.93 -50.62
C SER A 350 3.90 -4.19 -51.08
N GLN A 351 5.00 -4.71 -50.53
CA GLN A 351 6.38 -4.82 -51.03
C GLN A 351 7.48 -3.82 -50.57
N ALA A 352 8.40 -4.44 -49.81
CA ALA A 352 9.87 -4.39 -49.89
C ALA A 352 10.68 -3.34 -49.10
N ALA A 353 11.50 -3.88 -48.19
CA ALA A 353 12.60 -3.28 -47.40
C ALA A 353 13.84 -2.97 -48.31
N PRO A 354 14.95 -2.31 -47.88
CA PRO A 354 15.68 -2.58 -46.62
C PRO A 354 16.39 -1.41 -45.87
N THR A 355 16.76 -1.72 -44.61
CA THR A 355 17.91 -1.28 -43.77
C THR A 355 18.16 0.20 -43.48
N THR A 356 18.10 0.56 -42.18
CA THR A 356 19.14 1.35 -41.47
C THR A 356 19.10 1.10 -39.97
N ASP A 357 20.26 0.75 -39.40
CA ASP A 357 20.62 0.78 -37.98
C ASP A 357 20.43 2.17 -37.35
N VAL A 358 19.73 2.28 -36.21
CA VAL A 358 19.94 3.36 -35.23
C VAL A 358 19.72 2.84 -33.80
N ARG A 359 20.70 3.16 -32.93
CA ARG A 359 20.81 2.87 -31.49
C ARG A 359 19.80 3.68 -30.64
N PRO A 360 19.46 3.25 -29.41
CA PRO A 360 18.41 3.87 -28.59
C PRO A 360 18.85 5.20 -27.97
N GLY A 361 18.07 6.26 -28.22
CA GLY A 361 18.28 7.60 -27.71
C GLY A 361 17.38 7.94 -26.52
N GLN A 362 18.03 8.16 -25.37
CA GLN A 362 17.84 9.23 -24.39
C GLN A 362 16.41 9.75 -24.11
N GLY A 363 15.96 9.50 -22.87
CA GLY A 363 14.77 10.12 -22.29
C GLY A 363 14.97 11.61 -22.01
N THR A 364 13.93 12.37 -22.35
CA THR A 364 13.79 13.79 -21.98
C THR A 364 13.06 13.88 -20.64
N SER A 365 13.76 14.37 -19.62
CA SER A 365 13.20 14.84 -18.35
C SER A 365 12.42 16.13 -18.60
N GLY A 366 11.09 16.04 -18.65
CA GLY A 366 10.19 17.17 -18.52
C GLY A 366 9.42 17.02 -17.21
N VAL A 367 9.41 18.08 -16.41
CA VAL A 367 8.69 18.31 -15.12
C VAL A 367 7.68 17.22 -14.78
N SER A 368 7.85 16.60 -13.61
CA SER A 368 6.94 15.56 -13.13
C SER A 368 5.52 16.12 -13.06
N ASN A 369 4.53 15.35 -13.51
CA ASN A 369 3.12 15.74 -13.45
C ASN A 369 2.65 16.12 -12.04
N GLU A 370 3.36 15.66 -11.01
CA GLU A 370 3.12 16.02 -9.61
C GLU A 370 3.48 17.47 -9.29
N GLU A 371 4.56 18.01 -9.88
CA GLU A 371 5.02 19.39 -9.65
C GLU A 371 4.05 20.39 -10.27
N ARG A 372 3.55 20.10 -11.48
CA ARG A 372 2.53 20.92 -12.16
C ARG A 372 1.19 20.90 -11.42
N MET A 373 0.82 19.75 -10.87
CA MET A 373 -0.45 19.60 -10.15
C MET A 373 -0.45 20.34 -8.81
N LEU A 374 0.74 20.48 -8.18
CA LEU A 374 0.91 21.27 -6.98
C LEU A 374 0.77 22.77 -7.23
N VAL A 375 1.36 23.30 -8.32
CA VAL A 375 1.25 24.71 -8.69
C VAL A 375 -0.21 25.08 -9.04
N LEU A 376 -0.93 24.19 -9.72
CA LEU A 376 -2.35 24.39 -10.05
C LEU A 376 -3.27 24.30 -8.82
N LYS A 377 -2.96 23.43 -7.85
CA LYS A 377 -3.69 23.36 -6.57
C LYS A 377 -3.46 24.61 -5.73
N MET A 378 -2.27 25.22 -5.81
CA MET A 378 -1.98 26.51 -5.15
C MET A 378 -2.71 27.70 -5.81
N LEU A 379 -2.89 27.69 -7.13
CA LEU A 379 -3.71 28.69 -7.83
C LEU A 379 -5.19 28.58 -7.46
N GLN A 380 -5.69 27.34 -7.37
CA GLN A 380 -7.09 27.03 -7.03
C GLN A 380 -7.44 27.37 -5.58
N GLU A 381 -6.48 27.25 -4.67
CA GLU A 381 -6.62 27.69 -3.28
C GLU A 381 -6.37 29.21 -3.10
N HIS A 382 -6.21 29.97 -4.20
CA HIS A 382 -5.86 31.39 -4.25
C HIS A 382 -4.59 31.76 -3.47
N LYS A 383 -3.69 30.80 -3.26
CA LYS A 383 -2.44 30.96 -2.51
C LYS A 383 -1.31 31.58 -3.34
N ILE A 384 -1.44 31.54 -4.66
CA ILE A 384 -0.62 32.25 -5.64
C ILE A 384 -1.55 32.86 -6.69
N THR A 385 -1.12 33.95 -7.33
CA THR A 385 -1.86 34.55 -8.45
C THR A 385 -1.59 33.81 -9.75
N VAL A 386 -2.42 34.06 -10.78
CA VAL A 386 -2.29 33.40 -12.09
C VAL A 386 -0.92 33.67 -12.70
N GLU A 387 -0.43 34.91 -12.58
CA GLU A 387 0.87 35.35 -13.10
C GLU A 387 2.04 34.63 -12.40
N GLU A 388 1.96 34.42 -11.09
CA GLU A 388 2.99 33.72 -10.30
C GLU A 388 2.98 32.20 -10.55
N ALA A 389 1.81 31.61 -10.82
CA ALA A 389 1.70 30.21 -11.20
C ALA A 389 2.35 29.93 -12.56
N GLU A 390 2.20 30.85 -13.52
CA GLU A 390 2.83 30.76 -14.85
C GLU A 390 4.35 30.88 -14.76
N GLU A 391 4.87 31.81 -13.96
CA GLU A 391 6.32 31.99 -13.78
C GLU A 391 6.98 30.79 -13.09
N LEU A 392 6.30 30.17 -12.12
CA LEU A 392 6.76 28.95 -11.42
C LEU A 392 6.77 27.72 -12.33
N LEU A 393 5.78 27.57 -13.20
CA LEU A 393 5.74 26.47 -14.17
C LEU A 393 6.83 26.64 -15.24
N ALA A 394 7.07 27.85 -15.73
CA ALA A 394 8.11 28.14 -16.73
C ALA A 394 9.54 27.91 -16.18
N ALA A 395 9.79 28.28 -14.92
CA ALA A 395 11.07 28.03 -14.25
C ALA A 395 11.35 26.53 -14.04
N LEU A 396 10.30 25.72 -13.80
CA LEU A 396 10.41 24.26 -13.66
C LEU A 396 10.65 23.57 -15.01
N GLU A 397 10.05 24.08 -16.10
CA GLU A 397 10.19 23.52 -17.45
C GLU A 397 11.54 23.79 -18.11
N GLY A 398 12.41 24.60 -17.48
CA GLY A 398 13.73 24.91 -18.02
C GLY A 398 13.68 25.79 -19.27
N GLN A 399 12.63 26.61 -19.44
CA GLN A 399 12.61 27.70 -20.41
C GLN A 399 12.82 29.04 -19.72
N ILE A 400 14.07 29.29 -19.34
CA ILE A 400 14.58 30.66 -19.27
C ILE A 400 15.86 30.67 -20.09
N ASP A 401 15.76 31.23 -21.29
CA ASP A 401 16.86 31.91 -21.96
C ASP A 401 16.52 33.41 -21.95
#